data_AF-V4S5V2-F1
#
_entry.id   AF-V4S5V2-F1
#
_cell.length_a   1.000
_cell.length_b   1.000
_cell.length_c   1.000
_cell.angle_alpha   90.00
_cell.angle_beta   90.00
_cell.angle_gamma   90.00
#
_symmetry.space_group_name_H-M   'P 1'
#
loop_
_entity.id
_entity.type
_entity.pdbx_description
1 polymer ?
#
loop_
_entity_poly.entity_id
_entity_poly.type
_entity_poly.pdbx_seq_one_letter_code
_entity_poly.pdbx_strand_id
1 'polypeptide(L)'
;MIFSSALLANPPCVCLPRKFPVRCSSLPVSAASQLRSTQFDLKTYWTTLITEIDQNLEKAITVKYPEQIYESMRYSVLAKGTKRAPPVMCVAACELFGVNRIAAFPTACALEMVRFVQLIFVFVY
;
A
#
# COMPACT_ATOMS: atom_id res chain seq x y z
N MET A 1 -35.32 19.45 0.78
CA MET A 1 -34.13 20.04 0.12
C MET A 1 -33.43 20.95 1.12
N ILE A 2 -32.43 20.45 1.84
CA ILE A 2 -31.53 21.28 2.65
C ILE A 2 -30.14 20.66 2.50
N PHE A 3 -29.36 21.20 1.57
CA PHE A 3 -27.93 20.94 1.46
C PHE A 3 -27.23 21.73 2.58
N SER A 4 -26.73 21.03 3.60
CA SER A 4 -25.79 21.60 4.57
C SER A 4 -24.39 21.09 4.24
N SER A 5 -23.68 21.93 3.51
CA SER A 5 -22.25 21.88 3.24
C SER A 5 -21.50 22.58 4.37
N ALA A 6 -20.77 21.83 5.20
CA ALA A 6 -19.57 22.30 5.92
C ALA A 6 -18.94 21.18 6.75
N LEU A 7 -18.31 20.21 6.10
CA LEU A 7 -17.18 19.47 6.66
C LEU A 7 -16.13 19.37 5.56
N LEU A 8 -15.39 20.45 5.37
CA LEU A 8 -14.12 20.41 4.65
C LEU A 8 -13.13 19.65 5.55
N ALA A 9 -13.28 18.33 5.58
CA ALA A 9 -12.24 17.45 6.07
C ALA A 9 -11.02 17.71 5.17
N ASN A 10 -9.93 18.14 5.80
CA ASN A 10 -8.62 18.25 5.18
C ASN A 10 -8.44 17.08 4.21
N PRO A 11 -8.14 17.32 2.92
CA PRO A 11 -7.65 16.23 2.09
C PRO A 11 -6.40 15.70 2.80
N PRO A 12 -6.18 14.37 2.90
CA PRO A 12 -4.85 13.90 3.22
C PRO A 12 -3.96 14.48 2.12
N CYS A 13 -3.20 15.53 2.46
CA CYS A 13 -2.25 16.15 1.59
C CYS A 13 -1.27 15.06 1.18
N VAL A 14 -1.53 14.44 0.03
CA VAL A 14 -0.53 13.71 -0.73
C VAL A 14 0.36 14.80 -1.32
N CYS A 15 1.16 15.42 -0.46
CA CYS A 15 2.36 16.12 -0.85
C CYS A 15 3.34 15.04 -1.32
N LEU A 16 3.08 14.44 -2.49
CA LEU A 16 4.16 13.86 -3.27
C LEU A 16 5.14 15.02 -3.48
N PRO A 17 6.37 14.96 -2.96
CA PRO A 17 7.38 15.92 -3.37
C PRO A 17 7.55 15.70 -4.88
N ARG A 18 6.91 16.58 -5.66
CA ARG A 18 6.96 16.60 -7.12
C ARG A 18 8.32 17.17 -7.52
N LYS A 19 9.37 16.38 -7.26
CA LYS A 19 10.76 16.54 -7.69
C LYS A 19 11.49 15.25 -7.35
N PHE A 20 11.14 14.16 -8.01
CA PHE A 20 12.07 13.05 -8.17
C PHE A 20 12.76 13.26 -9.52
N PRO A 21 13.99 13.79 -9.55
CA PRO A 21 14.78 13.60 -10.74
C PRO A 21 15.10 12.11 -10.74
N VAL A 22 14.43 11.33 -11.59
CA VAL A 22 15.03 10.10 -12.10
C VAL A 22 16.18 10.53 -13.00
N ARG A 23 17.22 11.11 -12.40
CA ARG A 23 18.46 11.46 -13.07
C ARG A 23 19.45 10.39 -12.65
N CYS A 24 19.65 9.41 -13.52
CA CYS A 24 20.83 8.56 -13.48
C CYS A 24 22.05 9.45 -13.78
N SER A 25 22.55 10.18 -12.78
CA SER A 25 23.90 10.70 -12.80
C SER A 25 24.81 9.61 -12.24
N SER A 26 25.50 8.92 -13.14
CA SER A 26 26.65 8.10 -12.82
C SER A 26 27.70 8.96 -12.10
N LEU A 27 27.81 8.85 -10.78
CA LEU A 27 29.00 9.27 -10.04
C LEU A 27 29.79 8.04 -9.60
N PRO A 28 31.12 8.02 -9.81
CA PRO A 28 31.98 7.02 -9.19
C PRO A 28 32.31 7.53 -7.78
N VAL A 29 31.86 6.82 -6.74
CA VAL A 29 32.37 7.04 -5.37
C VAL A 29 32.73 5.69 -4.78
N SER A 30 34.01 5.36 -4.93
CA SER A 30 34.70 4.39 -4.09
C SER A 30 34.73 4.92 -2.65
N ALA A 31 34.06 4.24 -1.73
CA ALA A 31 34.42 4.18 -0.32
C ALA A 31 33.73 2.96 0.30
N ALA A 32 34.41 1.82 0.26
CA ALA A 32 34.06 0.67 1.08
C ALA A 32 34.35 0.98 2.55
N SER A 33 33.36 0.85 3.43
CA SER A 33 33.60 0.42 4.82
C SER A 33 32.29 0.00 5.51
N GLN A 34 32.33 -1.20 6.08
CA GLN A 34 31.30 -1.90 6.88
C GLN A 34 30.14 -2.55 6.12
N LEU A 35 30.44 -3.62 5.38
CA LEU A 35 29.46 -4.71 5.24
C LEU A 35 29.40 -5.46 6.59
N ARG A 36 28.63 -4.92 7.53
CA ARG A 36 27.98 -5.82 8.50
C ARG A 36 27.12 -6.72 7.63
N SER A 37 27.33 -8.03 7.67
CA SER A 37 26.36 -8.98 7.12
C SER A 37 25.09 -8.87 7.96
N THR A 38 24.25 -7.89 7.66
CA THR A 38 22.90 -7.83 8.19
C THR A 38 22.17 -9.00 7.55
N GLN A 39 22.01 -10.07 8.30
CA GLN A 39 21.17 -11.19 7.91
C GLN A 39 19.75 -10.66 7.70
N PHE A 40 19.41 -10.32 6.46
CA PHE A 40 18.08 -9.86 6.10
C PHE A 40 17.20 -11.09 5.88
N ASP A 41 16.29 -11.35 6.81
CA ASP A 41 15.29 -12.38 6.63
C ASP A 41 14.10 -11.84 5.83
N LEU A 42 14.14 -12.09 4.53
CA LEU A 42 13.08 -11.73 3.60
C LEU A 42 11.75 -12.35 4.00
N LYS A 43 11.75 -13.57 4.55
CA LYS A 43 10.50 -14.26 4.92
C LYS A 43 9.80 -13.51 6.03
N THR A 44 10.53 -13.16 7.10
CA THR A 44 9.99 -12.41 8.23
C THR A 44 9.56 -10.99 7.82
N TYR A 45 10.37 -10.29 7.01
CA TYR A 45 10.00 -8.98 6.46
C TYR A 45 8.69 -9.06 5.66
N TRP A 46 8.57 -10.05 4.79
CA TRP A 46 7.40 -10.22 3.94
C TRP A 46 6.15 -10.54 4.76
N THR A 47 6.24 -11.46 5.74
CA THR A 47 5.09 -11.82 6.57
C THR A 47 4.65 -10.67 7.46
N THR A 48 5.58 -9.91 8.03
CA THR A 48 5.27 -8.74 8.89
C THR A 48 4.57 -7.65 8.08
N LEU A 49 5.10 -7.30 6.90
CA LEU A 49 4.45 -6.31 6.03
C LEU A 49 3.06 -6.75 5.58
N ILE A 50 2.86 -8.03 5.25
CA ILE A 50 1.53 -8.54 4.92
C ILE A 50 0.56 -8.27 6.07
N THR A 51 0.95 -8.59 7.31
CA THR A 51 0.09 -8.38 8.48
C THR A 51 -0.21 -6.90 8.74
N GLU A 52 0.75 -6.00 8.53
CA GLU A 52 0.55 -4.57 8.66
C GLU A 52 -0.41 -4.06 7.56
N ILE A 53 -0.23 -4.50 6.32
CA ILE A 53 -1.12 -4.15 5.20
C ILE A 53 -2.53 -4.68 5.46
N ASP A 54 -2.68 -5.93 5.94
CA ASP A 54 -3.96 -6.52 6.35
C ASP A 54 -4.72 -5.63 7.34
N GLN A 55 -4.02 -5.19 8.40
CA GLN A 55 -4.62 -4.35 9.43
C GLN A 55 -5.05 -2.98 8.88
N ASN A 56 -4.27 -2.39 7.97
CA ASN A 56 -4.63 -1.12 7.34
C ASN A 56 -5.82 -1.28 6.38
N LEU A 57 -5.90 -2.41 5.68
CA LEU A 57 -6.96 -2.72 4.73
C LEU A 57 -8.29 -3.00 5.45
N GLU A 58 -8.24 -3.71 6.58
CA GLU A 58 -9.40 -3.94 7.46
C GLU A 58 -9.97 -2.62 8.01
N LYS A 59 -9.10 -1.67 8.36
CA LYS A 59 -9.50 -0.31 8.76
C LYS A 59 -10.07 0.50 7.59
N ALA A 60 -9.53 0.33 6.39
CA ALA A 60 -9.97 1.05 5.20
C ALA A 60 -11.35 0.58 4.71
N ILE A 61 -11.64 -0.72 4.81
CA ILE A 61 -12.90 -1.32 4.36
C ILE A 61 -13.87 -1.43 5.54
N THR A 62 -14.51 -0.33 5.91
CA THR A 62 -15.59 -0.35 6.92
C THR A 62 -16.91 -0.75 6.27
N VAL A 63 -17.64 -1.71 6.86
CA VAL A 63 -18.98 -2.11 6.40
C VAL A 63 -19.93 -0.92 6.54
N LYS A 64 -20.52 -0.54 5.41
CA LYS A 64 -21.56 0.49 5.30
C LYS A 64 -22.69 -0.05 4.45
N TYR A 65 -23.84 0.62 4.49
CA TYR A 65 -24.92 0.30 3.57
C TYR A 65 -24.48 0.59 2.11
N PRO A 66 -24.71 -0.33 1.15
CA PRO A 66 -25.30 -1.66 1.26
C PRO A 66 -24.31 -2.74 1.73
N GLU A 67 -24.66 -3.49 2.77
CA GLU A 67 -23.75 -4.38 3.51
C GLU A 67 -23.17 -5.50 2.65
N GLN A 68 -23.96 -6.09 1.76
CA GLN A 68 -23.56 -7.24 0.92
C GLN A 68 -22.30 -7.00 0.08
N ILE A 69 -22.11 -5.77 -0.42
CA ILE A 69 -20.96 -5.43 -1.26
C ILE A 69 -19.70 -5.31 -0.40
N TYR A 70 -19.82 -4.72 0.79
CA TYR A 70 -18.70 -4.57 1.72
C TYR A 70 -18.28 -5.90 2.34
N GLU A 71 -19.23 -6.77 2.66
CA GLU A 71 -18.93 -8.13 3.09
C GLU A 71 -18.19 -8.88 1.99
N SER A 72 -18.70 -8.88 0.75
CA SER A 72 -18.04 -9.52 -0.39
C SER A 72 -16.63 -8.96 -0.64
N MET A 73 -16.47 -7.63 -0.50
CA MET A 73 -15.17 -6.96 -0.60
C MET A 73 -14.19 -7.43 0.47
N ARG A 74 -14.63 -7.48 1.73
CA ARG A 74 -13.82 -8.02 2.82
C ARG A 74 -13.42 -9.47 2.55
N TYR A 75 -14.36 -10.33 2.17
CA TYR A 75 -14.07 -11.74 1.87
C TYR A 75 -13.03 -11.90 0.76
N SER A 76 -13.13 -11.15 -0.34
CA SER A 76 -12.19 -11.28 -1.46
C SER A 76 -10.81 -10.67 -1.16
N VAL A 77 -10.78 -9.51 -0.51
CA VAL A 77 -9.56 -8.75 -0.26
C VAL A 77 -8.74 -9.34 0.90
N LEU A 78 -9.43 -9.82 1.94
CA LEU A 78 -8.81 -10.38 3.15
C LEU A 78 -8.70 -11.90 3.11
N ALA A 79 -9.02 -12.54 1.98
CA ALA A 79 -8.84 -13.97 1.78
C ALA A 79 -7.38 -14.37 2.10
N LYS A 80 -7.21 -15.24 3.10
CA LYS A 80 -5.92 -15.83 3.46
C LYS A 80 -5.37 -16.62 2.28
N GLY A 81 -4.20 -16.23 1.78
CA GLY A 81 -3.54 -16.90 0.66
C GLY A 81 -3.38 -16.06 -0.61
N THR A 82 -3.81 -14.79 -0.60
CA THR A 82 -3.48 -13.87 -1.69
C THR A 82 -1.97 -13.61 -1.74
N LYS A 83 -1.35 -13.82 -2.91
CA LYS A 83 0.05 -13.42 -3.16
C LYS A 83 0.13 -11.89 -3.13
N ARG A 84 0.39 -11.32 -1.95
CA ARG A 84 0.49 -9.87 -1.71
C ARG A 84 1.79 -9.24 -2.22
N ALA A 85 2.27 -9.70 -3.37
CA ALA A 85 3.46 -9.13 -4.00
C ALA A 85 3.28 -7.64 -4.34
N PRO A 86 2.16 -7.17 -4.91
CA PRO A 86 2.04 -5.76 -5.29
C PRO A 86 2.14 -4.75 -4.12
N PRO A 87 1.42 -4.90 -3.00
CA PRO A 87 1.51 -3.94 -1.91
C PRO A 87 2.85 -4.03 -1.16
N VAL A 88 3.42 -5.23 -0.98
CA VAL A 88 4.74 -5.38 -0.33
C VAL A 88 5.84 -4.72 -1.18
N MET A 89 5.80 -4.90 -2.50
CA MET A 89 6.74 -4.25 -3.41
C MET A 89 6.59 -2.72 -3.41
N CYS A 90 5.36 -2.20 -3.27
CA CYS A 90 5.11 -0.77 -3.14
C CYS A 90 5.78 -0.19 -1.88
N VAL A 91 5.62 -0.85 -0.74
CA VAL A 91 6.27 -0.44 0.51
C VAL A 91 7.80 -0.54 0.41
N ALA A 92 8.32 -1.64 -0.13
CA ALA A 92 9.75 -1.83 -0.32
C ALA A 92 10.37 -0.78 -1.24
N ALA A 93 9.68 -0.40 -2.33
CA ALA A 93 10.11 0.67 -3.21
C ALA A 93 10.16 2.02 -2.48
N CYS A 94 9.15 2.34 -1.67
CA CYS A 94 9.16 3.53 -0.84
C CYS A 94 10.34 3.54 0.14
N GLU A 95 10.61 2.42 0.81
CA GLU A 95 11.77 2.28 1.71
C GLU A 95 13.10 2.46 0.96
N LEU A 96 13.22 1.95 -0.27
CA LEU A 96 14.40 2.12 -1.13
C LEU A 96 14.68 3.61 -1.43
N PHE A 97 13.64 4.41 -1.62
CA PHE A 97 13.77 5.86 -1.82
C PHE A 97 13.90 6.66 -0.51
N GLY A 98 14.01 5.99 0.64
CA GLY A 98 14.09 6.63 1.95
C GLY A 98 12.76 7.23 2.44
N VAL A 99 11.64 6.84 1.82
CA VAL A 99 10.29 7.26 2.23
C VAL A 99 9.83 6.40 3.42
N ASN A 100 9.19 7.02 4.40
CA ASN A 100 8.64 6.32 5.54
C ASN A 100 7.53 5.34 5.10
N ARG A 101 7.58 4.09 5.57
CA ARG A 101 6.58 3.05 5.28
C ARG A 101 5.14 3.46 5.59
N ILE A 102 4.92 4.31 6.59
CA ILE A 102 3.59 4.78 6.99
C ILE A 102 2.92 5.56 5.85
N ALA A 103 3.71 6.32 5.08
CA ALA A 103 3.23 7.06 3.92
C ALA A 103 2.91 6.15 2.72
N ALA A 104 3.46 4.93 2.68
CA ALA A 104 3.25 3.97 1.61
C ALA A 104 1.98 3.12 1.80
N PHE A 105 1.49 2.94 3.04
CA PHE A 105 0.32 2.11 3.31
C PHE A 105 -0.95 2.52 2.55
N PRO A 106 -1.33 3.81 2.45
CA PRO A 106 -2.51 4.20 1.67
C PRO A 106 -2.40 3.78 0.20
N THR A 107 -1.22 3.91 -0.40
CA THR A 107 -0.96 3.49 -1.78
C THR A 107 -0.97 1.97 -1.93
N ALA A 108 -0.36 1.25 -0.99
CA ALA A 108 -0.35 -0.21 -0.96
C ALA A 108 -1.79 -0.78 -0.82
N CYS A 109 -2.61 -0.20 0.06
CA CYS A 109 -4.02 -0.56 0.21
C CYS A 109 -4.82 -0.26 -1.07
N ALA A 110 -4.58 0.88 -1.73
CA ALA A 110 -5.24 1.20 -2.99
C ALA A 110 -4.94 0.16 -4.09
N LEU A 111 -3.69 -0.31 -4.19
CA LEU A 111 -3.31 -1.35 -5.16
C LEU A 111 -4.04 -2.68 -4.90
N GLU A 112 -4.25 -3.05 -3.63
CA GLU A 112 -5.06 -4.22 -3.25
C GLU A 112 -6.53 -4.04 -3.67
N MET A 113 -7.10 -2.84 -3.43
CA MET A 113 -8.49 -2.54 -3.80
C MET A 113 -8.71 -2.58 -5.32
N VAL A 114 -7.75 -2.09 -6.13
CA VAL A 114 -7.84 -2.17 -7.60
C VAL A 114 -7.82 -3.61 -8.09
N ARG A 115 -7.01 -4.48 -7.48
CA ARG A 115 -7.00 -5.91 -7.84
C ARG A 115 -8.34 -6.58 -7.58
N PHE A 116 -9.01 -6.21 -6.49
CA PHE A 116 -10.34 -6.71 -6.20
C PHE A 116 -11.38 -6.30 -7.26
N VAL A 117 -11.36 -5.05 -7.72
CA VAL A 117 -12.25 -4.60 -8.79
C VAL A 117 -12.03 -5.44 -10.05
N GLN A 118 -10.78 -5.75 -10.39
CA GLN A 118 -10.46 -6.65 -11.49
C GLN A 118 -10.99 -8.07 -11.25
N LEU A 119 -10.84 -8.60 -10.04
CA LEU A 119 -11.32 -9.94 -9.70
C LEU A 119 -12.84 -10.02 -9.83
N ILE A 120 -13.61 -9.07 -9.26
CA ILE A 120 -15.06 -9.07 -9.46
C ILE A 120 -15.41 -8.94 -10.94
N PHE A 121 -14.82 -7.99 -11.65
CA PHE A 121 -15.18 -7.74 -13.04
C PHE A 121 -14.92 -8.97 -13.92
N VAL A 122 -13.81 -9.68 -13.69
CA VAL A 122 -13.49 -10.94 -14.39
C VAL A 122 -14.42 -12.09 -13.99
N PHE A 123 -14.95 -12.12 -12.77
CA PHE A 123 -15.89 -13.16 -12.33
C PHE A 123 -17.35 -12.87 -12.75
N VAL A 124 -17.66 -11.63 -13.14
CA VAL A 124 -19.00 -11.19 -13.55
C VAL A 124 -19.22 -11.29 -15.07
N TYR A 125 -18.16 -11.49 -15.84
CA TYR A 125 -18.18 -11.72 -17.30
C TYR A 125 -17.77 -13.16 -17.64
#